data_AF-A0A2K4ZFC8-F1
#
_entry.id   AF-A0A2K4ZFC8-F1
#
_cell.length_a   1.000
_cell.length_b   1.000
_cell.length_c   1.000
_cell.angle_alpha   90.00
_cell.angle_beta   90.00
_cell.angle_gamma   90.00
#
_symmetry.space_group_name_H-M   'P 1'
#
loop_
_entity.id
_entity.type
_entity.pdbx_description
1 polymer ?
#
loop_
_entity_poly.entity_id
_entity_poly.type
_entity_poly.pdbx_seq_one_letter_code
_entity_poly.pdbx_strand_id
1 'polypeptide(L)'
;MATAGYVCIILRQDKKGFWRFVCLEFLSFLLRSEAMLMIQPFGIFILIGFLADSVQWKSPEKRKLLYGVGIAIAGILVIGFAGTWMGYHDREWREYDKYNKARIALFDYYGTPEYEEVRDILDKYQVTETEYEAYRSYVITGGTINSECVEQLVSFMKNKQGGKVEAGSLLKGTLTILSQEDSLSCRGLVKMMWVCALIGIVISRRFRFLYPMLGLGIARTGVWCYLLFKGRILNRVSYPLFFCEIVCLLLIILCSYRESQRTLWQKTGILVISVIFVFTGYKTGQRQYRYVCSINEGQTIYIEGLREVRNYCMDNPEKHFLLDNTSFSFYKGSVLETEIYKPTNAIYTGGWNGNSPVNREYSRNYCGADWKDIYVIVYDDGNPIDVQATYITVRYFSEKTGRDAVLEDRFSVSHGGSYIVWHF
;
A
#
# COMPACT_ATOMS: atom_id res chain seq x y z
N MET A 1 13.41 0.71 4.66
CA MET A 1 14.40 1.07 5.69
C MET A 1 14.76 -0.13 6.56
N ALA A 2 13.78 -0.93 7.01
CA ALA A 2 14.00 -2.19 7.74
C ALA A 2 15.10 -3.10 7.15
N THR A 3 15.04 -3.41 5.85
CA THR A 3 16.09 -4.22 5.19
C THR A 3 17.49 -3.63 5.35
N ALA A 4 17.62 -2.30 5.27
CA ALA A 4 18.91 -1.62 5.48
C ALA A 4 19.36 -1.69 6.95
N GLY A 5 18.42 -1.72 7.90
CA GLY A 5 18.70 -2.01 9.31
C GLY A 5 19.37 -3.38 9.46
N TYR A 6 18.79 -4.43 8.87
CA TYR A 6 19.36 -5.77 8.87
C TYR A 6 20.73 -5.84 8.17
N VAL A 7 20.91 -5.12 7.06
CA VAL A 7 22.23 -4.99 6.41
C VAL A 7 23.26 -4.38 7.36
N CYS A 8 22.90 -3.32 8.09
CA CYS A 8 23.80 -2.65 9.03
C CYS A 8 24.25 -3.57 10.16
N ILE A 9 23.32 -4.29 10.79
CA ILE A 9 23.65 -5.15 11.94
C ILE A 9 24.40 -6.42 11.52
N ILE A 10 24.13 -6.96 10.32
CA ILE A 10 24.86 -8.12 9.79
C ILE A 10 26.29 -7.73 9.41
N LEU A 11 26.51 -6.57 8.76
CA LEU A 11 27.84 -6.12 8.36
C LEU A 11 28.66 -5.51 9.50
N ARG A 12 28.00 -4.94 10.51
CA ARG A 12 28.62 -4.28 11.67
C ARG A 12 27.94 -4.74 12.96
N GLN A 13 28.52 -5.75 13.59
CA GLN A 13 28.09 -6.28 14.89
C GLN A 13 28.64 -5.43 16.05
N ASP A 14 28.63 -4.11 15.92
CA ASP A 14 29.05 -3.13 16.92
C ASP A 14 27.86 -2.32 17.46
N LYS A 15 28.09 -1.54 18.53
CA LYS A 15 27.04 -0.68 19.11
C LYS A 15 26.42 0.28 18.08
N LYS A 16 27.23 0.78 17.13
CA LYS A 16 26.78 1.71 16.09
C LYS A 16 25.86 1.01 15.09
N GLY A 17 26.18 -0.21 14.67
CA GLY A 17 25.35 -1.04 13.81
C GLY A 17 24.01 -1.39 14.46
N PHE A 18 24.02 -1.70 15.75
CA PHE A 18 22.79 -1.94 16.52
C PHE A 18 21.89 -0.70 16.58
N TRP A 19 22.44 0.48 16.92
CA TRP A 19 21.65 1.72 16.93
C TRP A 19 21.10 2.10 15.55
N ARG A 20 21.87 1.89 14.48
CA ARG A 20 21.38 2.08 13.10
C ARG A 20 20.23 1.15 12.77
N PHE A 21 20.32 -0.11 13.18
CA PHE A 21 19.21 -1.06 13.06
C PHE A 21 17.96 -0.55 13.77
N VAL A 22 18.07 -0.17 15.05
CA VAL A 22 16.94 0.36 15.83
C VAL A 22 16.31 1.59 15.16
N CYS A 23 17.11 2.57 14.75
CA CYS A 23 16.59 3.78 14.11
C CYS A 23 15.91 3.47 12.77
N LEU A 24 16.51 2.63 11.94
CA LEU A 24 15.94 2.28 10.62
C LEU A 24 14.67 1.46 10.74
N GLU A 25 14.59 0.54 11.72
CA GLU A 25 13.38 -0.22 12.02
C GLU A 25 12.28 0.68 12.57
N PHE A 26 12.62 1.61 13.48
CA PHE A 26 11.66 2.56 14.04
C PHE A 26 11.10 3.49 12.97
N LEU A 27 11.95 4.06 12.11
CA LEU A 27 11.50 4.87 10.97
C LEU A 27 10.64 4.04 10.00
N SER A 28 11.02 2.79 9.74
CA SER A 28 10.21 1.88 8.92
C SER A 28 8.83 1.62 9.55
N PHE A 29 8.77 1.47 10.87
CA PHE A 29 7.52 1.31 11.61
C PHE A 29 6.63 2.55 11.48
N LEU A 30 7.19 3.75 11.70
CA LEU A 30 6.45 5.01 11.61
C LEU A 30 5.90 5.28 10.21
N LEU A 31 6.65 4.90 9.17
CA LEU A 31 6.17 5.01 7.79
C LEU A 31 5.06 3.99 7.49
N ARG A 32 5.27 2.71 7.84
CA ARG A 32 4.30 1.65 7.58
C ARG A 32 4.62 0.39 8.39
N SER A 33 3.96 0.22 9.53
CA SER A 33 4.13 -0.92 10.44
C SER A 33 3.94 -2.28 9.75
N GLU A 34 2.89 -2.46 8.95
CA GLU A 34 2.65 -3.74 8.24
C GLU A 34 3.79 -4.12 7.29
N ALA A 35 4.32 -3.16 6.54
CA ALA A 35 5.41 -3.41 5.60
C ALA A 35 6.72 -3.69 6.34
N MET A 36 6.98 -2.99 7.45
CA MET A 36 8.10 -3.28 8.33
C MET A 36 8.01 -4.70 8.91
N LEU A 37 6.82 -5.12 9.36
CA LEU A 37 6.59 -6.47 9.89
C LEU A 37 6.83 -7.57 8.85
N MET A 38 6.49 -7.33 7.58
CA MET A 38 6.76 -8.29 6.50
C MET A 38 8.25 -8.54 6.25
N ILE A 39 9.14 -7.61 6.64
CA ILE A 39 10.59 -7.76 6.48
C ILE A 39 11.22 -8.58 7.62
N GLN A 40 10.57 -8.64 8.78
CA GLN A 40 11.16 -9.29 9.97
C GLN A 40 11.49 -10.78 9.74
N PRO A 41 10.63 -11.60 9.09
CA PRO A 41 11.01 -12.97 8.74
C PRO A 41 12.29 -13.02 7.90
N PHE A 42 12.42 -12.16 6.88
CA PHE A 42 13.61 -12.14 6.02
C PHE A 42 14.88 -11.86 6.85
N GLY A 43 14.86 -10.79 7.63
CA GLY A 43 16.01 -10.37 8.42
C GLY A 43 16.39 -11.36 9.53
N ILE A 44 15.41 -11.84 10.30
CA ILE A 44 15.63 -12.77 11.43
C ILE A 44 16.14 -14.13 10.93
N PHE A 45 15.51 -14.72 9.91
CA PHE A 45 15.94 -16.04 9.42
C PHE A 45 17.31 -15.98 8.74
N ILE A 46 17.65 -14.89 8.06
CA ILE A 46 19.01 -14.67 7.56
C ILE A 46 20.00 -14.56 8.72
N LEU A 47 19.68 -13.76 9.75
CA LEU A 47 20.53 -13.60 10.92
C LEU A 47 20.75 -14.95 11.63
N ILE A 48 19.68 -15.72 11.86
CA ILE A 48 19.77 -17.08 12.42
C ILE A 48 20.65 -17.97 11.52
N GLY A 49 20.48 -17.92 10.20
CA GLY A 49 21.31 -18.69 9.28
C GLY A 49 22.79 -18.33 9.35
N PHE A 50 23.14 -17.05 9.54
CA PHE A 50 24.53 -16.64 9.81
C PHE A 50 25.04 -17.15 11.16
N LEU A 51 24.17 -17.32 12.15
CA LEU A 51 24.49 -17.78 13.49
C LEU A 51 24.46 -19.31 13.65
N ALA A 52 23.82 -20.04 12.73
CA ALA A 52 23.57 -21.48 12.79
C ALA A 52 24.83 -22.35 12.63
N ASP A 53 25.97 -21.76 12.28
CA ASP A 53 27.26 -22.45 12.31
C ASP A 53 27.57 -22.92 13.76
N SER A 54 27.85 -24.21 13.94
CA SER A 54 27.85 -24.90 15.25
C SER A 54 28.86 -24.34 16.25
N VAL A 55 29.94 -23.72 15.75
CA VAL A 55 30.94 -22.99 16.54
C VAL A 55 30.43 -21.61 16.97
N GLN A 56 29.61 -20.97 16.13
CA GLN A 56 29.11 -19.62 16.33
C GLN A 56 27.86 -19.55 17.21
N TRP A 57 26.98 -20.55 17.12
CA TRP A 57 25.77 -20.65 17.95
C TRP A 57 26.06 -20.78 19.45
N LYS A 58 27.24 -21.30 19.81
CA LYS A 58 27.70 -21.42 21.20
C LYS A 58 28.25 -20.11 21.77
N SER A 59 28.48 -19.08 20.95
CA SER A 59 28.97 -17.78 21.43
C SER A 59 27.87 -17.01 22.18
N PRO A 60 28.08 -16.64 23.45
CA PRO A 60 27.10 -15.88 24.23
C PRO A 60 26.85 -14.48 23.64
N GLU A 61 27.86 -13.87 23.01
CA GLU A 61 27.73 -12.55 22.38
C GLU A 61 26.77 -12.57 21.18
N LYS A 62 26.83 -13.63 20.38
CA LYS A 62 25.95 -13.82 19.22
C LYS A 62 24.50 -14.09 19.61
N ARG A 63 24.28 -14.81 20.72
CA ARG A 63 22.95 -14.97 21.30
C ARG A 63 22.41 -13.65 21.85
N LYS A 64 23.26 -12.89 22.56
CA LYS A 64 22.90 -11.53 23.03
C LYS A 64 22.51 -10.61 21.87
N LEU A 65 23.18 -10.71 20.72
CA LEU A 65 22.79 -9.96 19.52
C LEU A 65 21.38 -10.35 19.03
N LEU A 66 21.10 -11.64 18.89
CA LEU A 66 19.78 -12.12 18.46
C LEU A 66 18.66 -11.70 19.43
N TYR A 67 18.88 -11.86 20.74
CA TYR A 67 17.95 -11.40 21.76
C TYR A 67 17.81 -9.87 21.76
N GLY A 68 18.91 -9.14 21.56
CA GLY A 68 18.91 -7.68 21.45
C GLY A 68 18.09 -7.20 20.26
N VAL A 69 18.18 -7.87 19.11
CA VAL A 69 17.33 -7.61 17.93
C VAL A 69 15.87 -7.86 18.26
N GLY A 70 15.55 -8.99 18.88
CA GLY A 70 14.18 -9.32 19.30
C GLY A 70 13.60 -8.29 20.28
N ILE A 71 14.36 -7.90 21.29
CA ILE A 71 13.98 -6.88 22.28
C ILE A 71 13.81 -5.52 21.62
N ALA A 72 14.69 -5.14 20.69
CA ALA A 72 14.57 -3.88 19.96
C ALA A 72 13.29 -3.83 19.12
N ILE A 73 12.99 -4.88 18.37
CA ILE A 73 11.75 -4.98 17.58
C ILE A 73 10.54 -4.92 18.52
N ALA A 74 10.54 -5.70 19.60
CA ALA A 74 9.46 -5.68 20.59
C ALA A 74 9.26 -4.28 21.20
N GLY A 75 10.35 -3.60 21.57
CA GLY A 75 10.31 -2.23 22.08
C GLY A 75 9.75 -1.24 21.07
N ILE A 76 10.14 -1.35 19.79
CA ILE A 76 9.58 -0.53 18.71
C ILE A 76 8.07 -0.76 18.57
N LEU A 77 7.62 -2.02 18.62
CA LEU A 77 6.19 -2.34 18.55
C LEU A 77 5.44 -1.78 19.77
N VAL A 78 5.98 -1.93 20.97
CA VAL A 78 5.37 -1.41 22.20
C VAL A 78 5.25 0.12 22.13
N ILE A 79 6.33 0.83 21.80
CA ILE A 79 6.33 2.30 21.69
C ILE A 79 5.36 2.75 20.59
N GLY A 80 5.41 2.08 19.44
CA GLY A 80 4.59 2.39 18.29
C GLY A 80 3.09 2.20 18.54
N PHE A 81 2.69 1.05 19.08
CA PHE A 81 1.31 0.77 19.43
C PHE A 81 0.82 1.60 20.62
N ALA A 82 1.67 1.91 21.59
CA ALA A 82 1.33 2.87 22.64
C ALA A 82 1.04 4.25 22.03
N GLY A 83 1.83 4.69 21.04
CA GLY A 83 1.58 5.91 20.29
C GLY A 83 0.21 5.92 19.59
N THR A 84 -0.16 4.82 18.92
CA THR A 84 -1.49 4.66 18.32
C THR A 84 -2.59 4.65 19.38
N TRP A 85 -2.41 3.93 20.47
CA TRP A 85 -3.39 3.86 21.55
C TRP A 85 -3.64 5.23 22.19
N MET A 86 -2.58 6.01 22.40
CA MET A 86 -2.69 7.40 22.86
C MET A 86 -3.37 8.27 21.80
N GLY A 87 -2.99 8.19 20.53
CA GLY A 87 -3.59 9.03 19.48
C GLY A 87 -5.07 8.76 19.22
N TYR A 88 -5.54 7.53 19.48
CA TYR A 88 -6.93 7.11 19.28
C TYR A 88 -7.69 6.93 20.61
N HIS A 89 -7.29 7.61 21.69
CA HIS A 89 -7.90 7.42 23.01
C HIS A 89 -9.35 7.89 23.07
N ASP A 90 -9.69 8.95 22.33
CA ASP A 90 -11.01 9.56 22.34
C ASP A 90 -12.08 8.68 21.72
N ARG A 91 -13.31 8.85 22.20
CA ARG A 91 -14.45 8.04 21.75
C ARG A 91 -14.64 8.11 20.24
N GLU A 92 -14.62 9.30 19.66
CA GLU A 92 -14.80 9.50 18.22
C GLU A 92 -13.69 8.83 17.40
N TRP A 93 -12.45 8.91 17.88
CA TRP A 93 -11.31 8.26 17.23
C TRP A 93 -11.38 6.72 17.33
N ARG A 94 -11.86 6.17 18.45
CA ARG A 94 -12.10 4.72 18.57
C ARG A 94 -13.20 4.23 17.63
N GLU A 95 -14.30 4.99 17.52
CA GLU A 95 -15.39 4.68 16.59
C GLU A 95 -14.90 4.76 15.13
N TYR A 96 -14.08 5.75 14.81
CA TYR A 96 -13.44 5.86 13.50
C TYR A 96 -12.47 4.70 13.23
N ASP A 97 -11.62 4.30 14.17
CA ASP A 97 -10.70 3.16 13.98
C ASP A 97 -11.48 1.85 13.74
N LYS A 98 -12.57 1.63 14.48
CA LYS A 98 -13.48 0.50 14.29
C LYS A 98 -14.09 0.51 12.89
N TYR A 99 -14.68 1.63 12.48
CA TYR A 99 -15.20 1.83 11.13
C TYR A 99 -14.13 1.61 10.05
N ASN A 100 -12.94 2.19 10.23
CA ASN A 100 -11.84 2.13 9.27
C ASN A 100 -11.36 0.69 9.06
N LYS A 101 -11.20 -0.08 10.14
CA LYS A 101 -10.87 -1.51 10.08
C LYS A 101 -11.95 -2.32 9.37
N ALA A 102 -13.23 -2.08 9.68
CA ALA A 102 -14.34 -2.76 9.04
C ALA A 102 -14.41 -2.43 7.54
N ARG A 103 -14.28 -1.16 7.18
CA ARG A 103 -14.24 -0.73 5.78
C ARG A 103 -13.05 -1.33 5.02
N ILE A 104 -11.85 -1.32 5.60
CA ILE A 104 -10.68 -1.97 5.00
C ILE A 104 -11.00 -3.45 4.75
N ALA A 105 -11.59 -4.16 5.72
CA ALA A 105 -12.01 -5.55 5.52
C ALA A 105 -13.00 -5.68 4.35
N LEU A 106 -14.01 -4.81 4.28
CA LEU A 106 -15.03 -4.85 3.23
C LEU A 106 -14.45 -4.56 1.85
N PHE A 107 -13.80 -3.42 1.64
CA PHE A 107 -13.33 -2.99 0.32
C PHE A 107 -12.08 -3.72 -0.16
N ASP A 108 -11.11 -3.98 0.72
CA ASP A 108 -9.82 -4.53 0.29
C ASP A 108 -9.78 -6.06 0.29
N TYR A 109 -10.65 -6.75 1.04
CA TYR A 109 -10.56 -8.20 1.23
C TYR A 109 -11.81 -8.95 0.76
N TYR A 110 -12.99 -8.52 1.18
CA TYR A 110 -14.22 -9.28 0.94
C TYR A 110 -15.00 -8.78 -0.28
N GLY A 111 -14.79 -7.55 -0.72
CA GLY A 111 -15.62 -6.88 -1.71
C GLY A 111 -16.93 -6.35 -1.11
N THR A 112 -17.55 -5.40 -1.80
CA THR A 112 -18.85 -4.84 -1.41
C THR A 112 -19.98 -5.67 -2.01
N PRO A 113 -20.94 -6.18 -1.22
CA PRO A 113 -22.12 -6.87 -1.74
C PRO A 113 -23.03 -5.93 -2.55
N GLU A 114 -23.85 -6.49 -3.43
CA GLU A 114 -24.94 -5.75 -4.09
C GLU A 114 -26.04 -5.38 -3.09
N TYR A 115 -26.75 -4.28 -3.35
CA TYR A 115 -27.75 -3.75 -2.42
C TYR A 115 -28.83 -4.78 -2.07
N GLU A 116 -29.32 -5.51 -3.07
CA GLU A 116 -30.39 -6.51 -2.93
C GLU A 116 -30.01 -7.65 -1.98
N GLU A 117 -28.71 -8.00 -1.90
CA GLU A 117 -28.24 -9.09 -1.04
C GLU A 117 -28.18 -8.70 0.44
N VAL A 118 -28.09 -7.41 0.73
CA VAL A 118 -27.89 -6.89 2.09
C VAL A 118 -28.95 -5.88 2.53
N ARG A 119 -30.06 -5.79 1.78
CA ARG A 119 -31.18 -4.90 2.07
C ARG A 119 -31.64 -4.97 3.53
N ASP A 120 -31.83 -6.18 4.06
CA ASP A 120 -32.25 -6.38 5.46
C ASP A 120 -31.25 -5.79 6.47
N ILE A 121 -29.95 -5.82 6.15
CA ILE A 121 -28.90 -5.23 6.98
C ILE A 121 -28.97 -3.71 6.89
N LEU A 122 -29.11 -3.16 5.67
CA LEU A 122 -29.14 -1.72 5.43
C LEU A 122 -30.40 -1.06 6.03
N ASP A 123 -31.57 -1.68 5.86
CA ASP A 123 -32.86 -1.23 6.41
C ASP A 123 -32.79 -1.13 7.95
N LYS A 124 -32.12 -2.07 8.62
CA LYS A 124 -31.91 -2.05 10.07
C LYS A 124 -31.18 -0.79 10.54
N TYR A 125 -30.23 -0.28 9.75
CA TYR A 125 -29.47 0.92 10.06
C TYR A 125 -29.99 2.18 9.36
N GLN A 126 -31.16 2.11 8.71
CA GLN A 126 -31.80 3.22 8.00
C GLN A 126 -30.91 3.80 6.89
N VAL A 127 -30.14 2.95 6.20
CA VAL A 127 -29.28 3.36 5.08
C VAL A 127 -30.05 3.19 3.77
N THR A 128 -30.20 4.27 3.00
CA THR A 128 -30.89 4.19 1.70
C THR A 128 -30.03 3.49 0.64
N GLU A 129 -30.68 3.03 -0.44
CA GLU A 129 -29.98 2.46 -1.60
C GLU A 129 -28.94 3.44 -2.17
N THR A 130 -29.32 4.71 -2.35
CA THR A 130 -28.42 5.75 -2.84
C THR A 130 -27.27 6.03 -1.89
N GLU A 131 -27.49 6.06 -0.58
CA GLU A 131 -26.41 6.21 0.40
C GLU A 131 -25.43 5.04 0.34
N TYR A 132 -25.92 3.81 0.18
CA TYR A 132 -25.08 2.63 0.06
C TYR A 132 -24.29 2.60 -1.25
N GLU A 133 -24.93 2.92 -2.38
CA GLU A 133 -24.27 3.01 -3.68
C GLU A 133 -23.23 4.14 -3.75
N ALA A 134 -23.52 5.29 -3.13
CA ALA A 134 -22.59 6.40 -2.97
C ALA A 134 -21.37 5.95 -2.15
N TYR A 135 -21.61 5.22 -1.05
CA TYR A 135 -20.55 4.64 -0.23
C TYR A 135 -19.68 3.64 -1.01
N ARG A 136 -20.28 2.74 -1.80
CA ARG A 136 -19.55 1.81 -2.70
C ARG A 136 -18.71 2.56 -3.73
N SER A 137 -19.18 3.73 -4.16
CA SER A 137 -18.52 4.63 -5.12
C SER A 137 -17.57 5.63 -4.45
N TYR A 138 -17.18 5.41 -3.18
CA TYR A 138 -16.25 6.26 -2.41
C TYR A 138 -16.71 7.70 -2.15
N VAL A 139 -18.00 7.99 -2.31
CA VAL A 139 -18.62 9.24 -1.85
C VAL A 139 -18.85 9.11 -0.34
N ILE A 140 -17.87 9.59 0.44
CA ILE A 140 -17.82 9.44 1.91
C ILE A 140 -17.69 10.84 2.52
N THR A 141 -18.82 11.53 2.66
CA THR A 141 -18.92 12.91 3.13
C THR A 141 -19.16 13.05 4.65
N GLY A 142 -18.82 12.00 5.41
CA GLY A 142 -19.00 11.96 6.85
C GLY A 142 -20.41 11.53 7.30
N GLY A 143 -20.49 10.52 8.16
CA GLY A 143 -21.74 10.05 8.77
C GLY A 143 -22.59 9.11 7.90
N THR A 144 -22.15 8.80 6.67
CA THR A 144 -22.93 8.04 5.69
C THR A 144 -23.32 6.63 6.13
N ILE A 145 -22.40 5.88 6.75
CA ILE A 145 -22.67 4.52 7.24
C ILE A 145 -21.98 4.30 8.59
N ASN A 146 -22.73 3.74 9.55
CA ASN A 146 -22.23 3.40 10.88
C ASN A 146 -21.23 2.22 10.82
N SER A 147 -20.22 2.26 11.70
CA SER A 147 -19.28 1.15 11.96
C SER A 147 -19.95 -0.21 12.09
N GLU A 148 -21.06 -0.31 12.84
CA GLU A 148 -21.76 -1.58 13.07
C GLU A 148 -22.41 -2.14 11.81
N CYS A 149 -22.94 -1.26 10.95
CA CYS A 149 -23.47 -1.64 9.64
C CYS A 149 -22.36 -2.26 8.79
N VAL A 150 -21.20 -1.59 8.69
CA VAL A 150 -20.06 -2.11 7.92
C VAL A 150 -19.56 -3.45 8.47
N GLU A 151 -19.52 -3.64 9.79
CA GLU A 151 -19.14 -4.92 10.40
C GLU A 151 -20.11 -6.07 10.06
N GLN A 152 -21.41 -5.78 9.97
CA GLN A 152 -22.39 -6.77 9.53
C GLN A 152 -22.22 -7.13 8.06
N LEU A 153 -21.96 -6.15 7.19
CA LEU A 153 -21.63 -6.39 5.78
C LEU A 153 -20.37 -7.25 5.63
N VAL A 154 -19.33 -6.98 6.42
CA VAL A 154 -18.11 -7.80 6.47
C VAL A 154 -18.42 -9.23 6.91
N SER A 155 -19.28 -9.40 7.92
CA SER A 155 -19.66 -10.72 8.44
C SER A 155 -20.45 -11.52 7.40
N PHE A 156 -21.37 -10.86 6.69
CA PHE A 156 -22.11 -11.44 5.57
C PHE A 156 -21.15 -11.93 4.47
N MET A 157 -20.25 -11.07 4.01
CA MET A 157 -19.31 -11.43 2.94
C MET A 157 -18.31 -12.50 3.36
N LYS A 158 -17.86 -12.47 4.61
CA LYS A 158 -16.97 -13.51 5.17
C LYS A 158 -17.66 -14.88 5.18
N ASN A 159 -18.94 -14.93 5.50
CA ASN A 159 -19.72 -16.17 5.45
C ASN A 159 -19.92 -16.63 3.99
N LYS A 160 -20.23 -15.70 3.08
CA LYS A 160 -20.38 -15.98 1.63
C LYS A 160 -19.11 -16.55 1.01
N GLN A 161 -17.94 -16.05 1.42
CA GLN A 161 -16.62 -16.50 0.93
C GLN A 161 -16.01 -17.64 1.74
N GLY A 162 -16.69 -18.17 2.76
CA GLY A 162 -16.18 -19.08 3.78
C GLY A 162 -15.80 -20.49 3.31
N GLY A 163 -14.90 -20.62 2.34
CA GLY A 163 -14.18 -21.85 2.05
C GLY A 163 -12.91 -21.95 2.90
N LYS A 164 -12.67 -23.10 3.54
CA LYS A 164 -11.38 -23.36 4.21
C LYS A 164 -10.28 -23.36 3.16
N VAL A 165 -9.37 -22.39 3.24
CA VAL A 165 -8.21 -22.35 2.35
C VAL A 165 -7.23 -23.43 2.78
N GLU A 166 -7.06 -24.46 1.95
CA GLU A 166 -6.17 -25.58 2.22
C GLU A 166 -4.69 -25.17 2.11
N ALA A 167 -3.86 -25.60 3.06
CA ALA A 167 -2.43 -25.24 3.06
C ALA A 167 -1.69 -25.71 1.79
N GLY A 168 -2.09 -26.84 1.22
CA GLY A 168 -1.53 -27.36 -0.02
C GLY A 168 -1.81 -26.48 -1.24
N SER A 169 -2.99 -25.85 -1.31
CA SER A 169 -3.33 -24.92 -2.40
C SER A 169 -2.59 -23.60 -2.26
N LEU A 170 -2.36 -23.12 -1.04
CA LEU A 170 -1.52 -21.93 -0.77
C LEU A 170 -0.06 -22.14 -1.18
N LEU A 171 0.52 -23.31 -0.87
CA LEU A 171 1.89 -23.62 -1.27
C LEU A 171 2.03 -23.73 -2.79
N LYS A 172 1.10 -24.42 -3.46
CA LYS A 172 1.06 -24.49 -4.93
C LYS A 172 0.88 -23.09 -5.54
N GLY A 173 -0.05 -22.30 -5.02
CA GLY A 173 -0.26 -20.91 -5.47
C GLY A 173 1.00 -20.06 -5.29
N THR A 174 1.69 -20.21 -4.17
CA THR A 174 2.96 -19.52 -3.90
C THR A 174 3.99 -19.89 -4.96
N LEU A 175 4.17 -21.19 -5.21
CA LEU A 175 5.13 -21.67 -6.21
C LEU A 175 4.80 -21.14 -7.61
N THR A 176 3.52 -21.11 -7.99
CA THR A 176 3.07 -20.56 -9.27
C THR A 176 3.41 -19.08 -9.38
N ILE A 177 3.11 -18.29 -8.35
CA ILE A 177 3.41 -16.84 -8.35
C ILE A 177 4.90 -16.56 -8.44
N LEU A 178 5.71 -17.36 -7.75
CA LEU A 178 7.16 -17.22 -7.76
C LEU A 178 7.80 -17.68 -9.07
N SER A 179 7.15 -18.61 -9.78
CA SER A 179 7.66 -19.18 -11.04
C SER A 179 7.29 -18.32 -12.26
N GLN A 180 6.10 -17.73 -12.28
CA GLN A 180 5.64 -16.89 -13.37
C GLN A 180 6.47 -15.61 -13.55
N GLU A 181 6.52 -15.10 -14.77
CA GLU A 181 7.12 -13.79 -15.04
C GLU A 181 6.13 -12.66 -14.70
N ASP A 182 6.64 -11.56 -14.14
CA ASP A 182 5.90 -10.31 -13.96
C ASP A 182 6.15 -9.35 -15.12
N SER A 183 5.22 -8.42 -15.31
CA SER A 183 5.28 -7.36 -16.32
C SER A 183 6.57 -6.53 -16.26
N LEU A 184 7.12 -6.33 -15.06
CA LEU A 184 8.35 -5.55 -14.84
C LEU A 184 9.61 -6.42 -14.67
N SER A 185 9.51 -7.72 -14.93
CA SER A 185 10.64 -8.67 -14.91
C SER A 185 11.42 -8.75 -13.59
N CYS A 186 10.85 -8.30 -12.46
CA CYS A 186 11.46 -8.40 -11.14
C CYS A 186 11.60 -9.85 -10.69
N ARG A 187 10.59 -10.69 -10.96
CA ARG A 187 10.59 -12.12 -10.61
C ARG A 187 11.70 -12.86 -11.35
N GLY A 188 11.89 -12.54 -12.63
CA GLY A 188 13.00 -13.07 -13.43
C GLY A 188 14.37 -12.72 -12.84
N LEU A 189 14.58 -11.45 -12.47
CA LEU A 189 15.81 -10.98 -11.83
C LEU A 189 16.07 -11.69 -10.49
N VAL A 190 15.05 -11.82 -9.64
CA VAL A 190 15.16 -12.52 -8.35
C VAL A 190 15.53 -14.00 -8.57
N LYS A 191 14.86 -14.70 -9.48
CA LYS A 191 15.18 -16.11 -9.81
C LYS A 191 16.63 -16.26 -10.23
N MET A 192 17.10 -15.38 -11.11
CA MET A 192 18.50 -15.37 -11.56
C MET A 192 19.46 -15.13 -10.37
N MET A 193 19.11 -14.22 -9.47
CA MET A 193 19.92 -13.93 -8.28
C MET A 193 20.07 -15.11 -7.33
N TRP A 194 19.03 -15.90 -7.14
CA TRP A 194 19.12 -17.15 -6.38
C TRP A 194 20.10 -18.14 -7.00
N VAL A 195 20.02 -18.33 -8.32
CA VAL A 195 20.92 -19.21 -9.07
C VAL A 195 22.36 -18.72 -8.97
N CYS A 196 22.59 -17.42 -9.19
CA CYS A 196 23.90 -16.79 -9.06
C CYS A 196 24.49 -16.94 -7.65
N ALA A 197 23.68 -16.72 -6.60
CA ALA A 197 24.11 -16.89 -5.21
C ALA A 197 24.50 -18.34 -4.92
N LEU A 198 23.70 -19.31 -5.38
CA LEU A 198 23.97 -20.74 -5.21
C LEU A 198 25.27 -21.15 -5.90
N ILE A 199 25.45 -20.77 -7.17
CA ILE A 199 26.67 -21.04 -7.94
C ILE A 199 27.88 -20.39 -7.24
N GLY A 200 27.76 -19.15 -6.79
CA GLY A 200 28.82 -18.44 -6.06
C GLY A 200 29.26 -19.15 -4.78
N ILE A 201 28.31 -19.73 -4.03
CA ILE A 201 28.60 -20.52 -2.83
C ILE A 201 29.30 -21.84 -3.16
N VAL A 202 28.86 -22.51 -4.23
CA VAL A 202 29.47 -23.77 -4.69
C VAL A 202 30.91 -23.53 -5.17
N ILE A 203 31.15 -22.50 -5.99
CA ILE A 203 32.50 -22.14 -6.49
C ILE A 203 33.43 -21.75 -5.33
N SER A 204 32.91 -21.01 -4.35
CA SER A 204 33.69 -20.62 -3.17
C SER A 204 33.86 -21.76 -2.15
N ARG A 205 33.16 -22.89 -2.32
CA ARG A 205 33.11 -24.04 -1.39
C ARG A 205 32.74 -23.64 0.05
N ARG A 206 31.95 -22.58 0.21
CA ARG A 206 31.54 -22.07 1.54
C ARG A 206 30.09 -22.44 1.85
N PHE A 207 29.85 -23.73 2.00
CA PHE A 207 28.52 -24.29 2.25
C PHE A 207 27.82 -23.73 3.50
N ARG A 208 28.54 -23.12 4.45
CA ARG A 208 27.93 -22.41 5.58
C ARG A 208 26.96 -21.29 5.17
N PHE A 209 27.15 -20.66 4.01
CA PHE A 209 26.23 -19.62 3.53
C PHE A 209 24.94 -20.20 2.93
N LEU A 210 24.81 -21.54 2.84
CA LEU A 210 23.52 -22.18 2.55
C LEU A 210 22.53 -22.01 3.70
N TYR A 211 22.98 -21.89 4.95
CA TYR A 211 22.06 -21.66 6.09
C TYR A 211 21.30 -20.33 5.98
N PRO A 212 21.94 -19.15 5.78
CA PRO A 212 21.20 -17.91 5.57
C PRO A 212 20.39 -17.91 4.27
N MET A 213 20.83 -18.60 3.21
CA MET A 213 20.00 -18.80 2.00
C MET A 213 18.75 -19.62 2.29
N LEU A 214 18.86 -20.72 3.03
CA LEU A 214 17.72 -21.54 3.43
C LEU A 214 16.75 -20.73 4.29
N GLY A 215 17.27 -19.97 5.26
CA GLY A 215 16.48 -19.05 6.07
C GLY A 215 15.71 -18.03 5.23
N LEU A 216 16.37 -17.43 4.24
CA LEU A 216 15.72 -16.52 3.28
C LEU A 216 14.62 -17.22 2.47
N GLY A 217 14.83 -18.48 2.04
CA GLY A 217 13.83 -19.25 1.29
C GLY A 217 12.59 -19.60 2.13
N ILE A 218 12.79 -19.94 3.40
CA ILE A 218 11.71 -20.17 4.36
C ILE A 218 10.92 -18.87 4.59
N ALA A 219 11.62 -17.77 4.88
CA ALA A 219 11.00 -16.46 5.08
C ALA A 219 10.19 -16.00 3.86
N ARG A 220 10.77 -16.11 2.66
CA ARG A 220 10.10 -15.84 1.39
C ARG A 220 8.81 -16.64 1.29
N THR A 221 8.89 -17.96 1.44
CA THR A 221 7.73 -18.84 1.26
C THR A 221 6.63 -18.51 2.26
N GLY A 222 6.97 -18.29 3.53
CA GLY A 222 6.02 -17.92 4.58
C GLY A 222 5.30 -16.60 4.29
N VAL A 223 6.03 -15.56 3.86
CA VAL A 223 5.45 -14.25 3.56
C VAL A 223 4.51 -14.32 2.34
N TRP A 224 4.90 -15.01 1.27
CA TRP A 224 4.04 -15.18 0.09
C TRP A 224 2.80 -16.03 0.38
N CYS A 225 2.93 -17.09 1.17
CA CYS A 225 1.79 -17.86 1.67
C CYS A 225 0.82 -16.99 2.47
N TYR A 226 1.33 -16.11 3.33
CA TYR A 226 0.50 -15.17 4.09
C TYR A 226 -0.23 -14.16 3.19
N LEU A 227 0.45 -13.60 2.18
CA LEU A 227 -0.17 -12.67 1.23
C LEU A 227 -1.29 -13.34 0.40
N LEU A 228 -1.07 -14.59 -0.01
CA LEU A 228 -2.07 -15.40 -0.68
C LEU A 228 -3.26 -15.73 0.22
N PHE A 229 -3.00 -16.14 1.46
CA PHE A 229 -4.04 -16.40 2.44
C PHE A 229 -4.90 -15.18 2.69
N LYS A 230 -4.28 -14.00 2.71
CA LYS A 230 -4.97 -12.70 2.79
C LYS A 230 -5.61 -12.25 1.48
N GLY A 231 -5.46 -12.97 0.37
CA GLY A 231 -6.02 -12.61 -0.95
C GLY A 231 -5.41 -11.35 -1.57
N ARG A 232 -4.23 -10.88 -1.12
CA ARG A 232 -3.72 -9.54 -1.43
C ARG A 232 -2.33 -9.60 -2.06
N ILE A 233 -2.26 -9.65 -3.40
CA ILE A 233 -1.01 -9.55 -4.17
C ILE A 233 -1.01 -8.23 -4.94
N LEU A 234 -0.64 -7.16 -4.26
CA LEU A 234 -0.55 -5.85 -4.86
C LEU A 234 0.88 -5.58 -5.33
N ASN A 235 1.02 -5.01 -6.52
CA ASN A 235 2.32 -4.60 -7.07
C ASN A 235 3.11 -3.69 -6.12
N ARG A 236 2.44 -2.78 -5.40
CA ARG A 236 3.05 -1.89 -4.39
C ARG A 236 3.62 -2.62 -3.17
N VAL A 237 3.25 -3.87 -2.92
CA VAL A 237 3.82 -4.72 -1.86
C VAL A 237 4.83 -5.71 -2.46
N SER A 238 4.51 -6.30 -3.62
CA SER A 238 5.34 -7.30 -4.30
C SER A 238 6.70 -6.76 -4.72
N TYR A 239 6.77 -5.58 -5.36
CA TYR A 239 8.06 -5.06 -5.86
C TYR A 239 9.04 -4.70 -4.74
N PRO A 240 8.63 -4.03 -3.63
CA PRO A 240 9.52 -3.84 -2.48
C PRO A 240 10.01 -5.15 -1.84
N LEU A 241 9.18 -6.20 -1.82
CA LEU A 241 9.60 -7.51 -1.31
C LEU A 241 10.66 -8.16 -2.21
N PHE A 242 10.51 -8.09 -3.53
CA PHE A 242 11.55 -8.54 -4.47
C PHE A 242 12.84 -7.75 -4.30
N PHE A 243 12.74 -6.42 -4.11
CA PHE A 243 13.90 -5.59 -3.84
C PHE A 243 14.60 -5.97 -2.53
N CYS A 244 13.84 -6.20 -1.45
CA CYS A 244 14.38 -6.70 -0.18
C CYS A 244 15.14 -8.00 -0.38
N GLU A 245 14.56 -8.94 -1.11
CA GLU A 245 15.17 -10.23 -1.40
C GLU A 245 16.48 -10.10 -2.19
N ILE A 246 16.52 -9.23 -3.21
CA ILE A 246 17.75 -8.93 -3.96
C ILE A 246 18.83 -8.38 -3.01
N VAL A 247 18.49 -7.42 -2.15
CA VAL A 247 19.43 -6.84 -1.18
C VAL A 247 19.95 -7.90 -0.20
N CYS A 248 19.07 -8.79 0.27
CA CYS A 248 19.44 -9.91 1.14
C CYS A 248 20.39 -10.90 0.44
N LEU A 249 20.12 -11.26 -0.82
CA LEU A 249 21.00 -12.14 -1.60
C LEU A 249 22.37 -11.49 -1.83
N LEU A 250 22.40 -10.19 -2.17
CA LEU A 250 23.63 -9.42 -2.31
C LEU A 250 24.43 -9.39 -1.00
N LEU A 251 23.76 -9.23 0.14
CA LEU A 251 24.40 -9.28 1.45
C LEU A 251 25.06 -10.64 1.72
N ILE A 252 24.37 -11.74 1.42
CA ILE A 252 24.92 -13.09 1.56
C ILE A 252 26.17 -13.26 0.68
N ILE A 253 26.09 -12.83 -0.58
CA ILE A 253 27.22 -12.87 -1.53
C ILE A 253 28.39 -12.01 -1.01
N LEU A 254 28.14 -10.79 -0.53
CA LEU A 254 29.16 -9.88 0.00
C LEU A 254 29.86 -10.47 1.24
N CYS A 255 29.09 -11.03 2.19
CA CYS A 255 29.66 -11.68 3.37
C CYS A 255 30.47 -12.92 2.98
N SER A 256 30.06 -13.68 1.96
CA SER A 256 30.84 -14.80 1.42
C SER A 256 32.15 -14.34 0.78
N TYR A 257 32.18 -13.11 0.24
CA TYR A 257 33.36 -12.49 -0.37
C TYR A 257 34.41 -12.08 0.66
N ARG A 258 33.98 -11.42 1.75
CA ARG A 258 34.88 -10.81 2.74
C ARG A 258 35.79 -11.79 3.49
N GLU A 259 35.38 -13.06 3.62
CA GLU A 259 36.11 -14.06 4.42
C GLU A 259 37.18 -14.86 3.66
N SER A 260 37.60 -14.43 2.46
CA SER A 260 38.37 -15.30 1.56
C SER A 260 39.65 -14.68 1.00
N GLN A 261 40.79 -15.34 1.25
CA GLN A 261 41.90 -15.43 0.29
C GLN A 261 41.43 -16.36 -0.84
N ARG A 262 41.63 -16.00 -2.13
CA ARG A 262 41.00 -16.70 -3.27
C ARG A 262 41.97 -17.03 -4.39
N THR A 263 41.76 -18.19 -5.01
CA THR A 263 42.43 -18.58 -6.25
C THR A 263 41.92 -17.76 -7.43
N LEU A 264 42.69 -17.69 -8.52
CA LEU A 264 42.35 -16.92 -9.72
C LEU A 264 40.98 -17.35 -10.30
N TRP A 265 40.71 -18.65 -10.38
CA TRP A 265 39.44 -19.20 -10.86
C TRP A 265 38.22 -18.75 -10.06
N GLN A 266 38.33 -18.66 -8.74
CA GLN A 266 37.25 -18.16 -7.88
C GLN A 266 37.02 -16.66 -8.09
N LYS A 267 38.08 -15.88 -8.33
CA LYS A 267 37.96 -14.45 -8.67
C LYS A 267 37.27 -14.26 -10.01
N THR A 268 37.65 -15.04 -11.03
CA THR A 268 37.04 -15.00 -12.37
C THR A 268 35.57 -15.41 -12.34
N GLY A 269 35.22 -16.50 -11.66
CA GLY A 269 33.83 -16.96 -11.56
C GLY A 269 32.91 -15.93 -10.91
N ILE A 270 33.40 -15.23 -9.87
CA ILE A 270 32.63 -14.20 -9.18
C ILE A 270 32.53 -12.91 -10.01
N LEU A 271 33.57 -12.56 -10.77
CA LEU A 271 33.51 -11.47 -11.73
C LEU A 271 32.42 -11.72 -12.78
N VAL A 272 32.37 -12.93 -13.35
CA VAL A 272 31.33 -13.32 -14.33
C VAL A 272 29.93 -13.21 -13.72
N ILE A 273 29.72 -13.73 -12.51
CA ILE A 273 28.43 -13.61 -11.80
C ILE A 273 28.05 -12.14 -11.58
N SER A 274 29.03 -11.30 -11.23
CA SER A 274 28.80 -9.86 -11.01
C SER A 274 28.43 -9.14 -12.30
N VAL A 275 29.08 -9.48 -13.43
CA VAL A 275 28.74 -8.93 -14.76
C VAL A 275 27.33 -9.34 -15.18
N ILE A 276 26.98 -10.62 -15.00
CA ILE A 276 25.63 -11.12 -15.27
C ILE A 276 24.61 -10.34 -14.45
N PHE A 277 24.87 -10.16 -13.15
CA PHE A 277 24.01 -9.39 -12.27
C PHE A 277 23.80 -7.95 -12.74
N VAL A 278 24.90 -7.23 -13.03
CA VAL A 278 24.84 -5.83 -13.50
C VAL A 278 24.06 -5.75 -14.81
N PHE A 279 24.27 -6.68 -15.74
CA PHE A 279 23.58 -6.69 -17.02
C PHE A 279 22.08 -6.99 -16.89
N THR A 280 21.69 -8.00 -16.11
CA THR A 280 20.28 -8.30 -15.86
C THR A 280 19.60 -7.18 -15.08
N GLY A 281 20.28 -6.62 -14.07
CA GLY A 281 19.82 -5.47 -13.31
C GLY A 281 19.61 -4.24 -14.19
N TYR A 282 20.54 -3.95 -15.11
CA TYR A 282 20.41 -2.86 -16.09
C TYR A 282 19.21 -3.08 -17.02
N LYS A 283 19.05 -4.28 -17.58
CA LYS A 283 17.89 -4.59 -18.44
C LYS A 283 16.55 -4.45 -17.72
N THR A 284 16.44 -4.98 -16.50
CA THR A 284 15.23 -4.85 -15.69
C THR A 284 14.98 -3.39 -15.31
N GLY A 285 16.03 -2.66 -14.89
CA GLY A 285 15.94 -1.24 -14.56
C GLY A 285 15.52 -0.37 -15.76
N GLN A 286 16.05 -0.65 -16.95
CA GLN A 286 15.66 0.05 -18.17
C GLN A 286 14.18 -0.17 -18.52
N ARG A 287 13.66 -1.40 -18.36
CA ARG A 287 12.24 -1.70 -18.56
C ARG A 287 11.36 -0.93 -17.57
N GLN A 288 11.73 -0.93 -16.29
CA GLN A 288 11.02 -0.20 -15.25
C GLN A 288 11.04 1.31 -15.50
N TYR A 289 12.21 1.85 -15.85
CA TYR A 289 12.36 3.26 -16.17
C TYR A 289 11.44 3.67 -17.32
N ARG A 290 11.44 2.92 -18.43
CA ARG A 290 10.57 3.21 -19.57
C ARG A 290 9.09 3.15 -19.20
N TYR A 291 8.68 2.16 -18.41
CA TYR A 291 7.31 2.05 -17.91
C TYR A 291 6.93 3.26 -17.04
N VAL A 292 7.78 3.65 -16.10
CA VAL A 292 7.53 4.80 -15.22
C VAL A 292 7.52 6.10 -16.02
N CYS A 293 8.44 6.28 -16.97
CA CYS A 293 8.43 7.43 -17.88
C CYS A 293 7.13 7.53 -18.66
N SER A 294 6.66 6.44 -19.29
CA SER A 294 5.41 6.48 -20.04
C SER A 294 4.19 6.79 -19.16
N ILE A 295 4.18 6.29 -17.92
CA ILE A 295 3.11 6.61 -16.97
C ILE A 295 3.18 8.08 -16.55
N ASN A 296 4.37 8.59 -16.22
CA ASN A 296 4.57 9.97 -15.80
C ASN A 296 4.24 10.96 -16.93
N GLU A 297 4.68 10.69 -18.16
CA GLU A 297 4.34 11.51 -19.34
C GLU A 297 2.83 11.62 -19.53
N GLY A 298 2.11 10.50 -19.44
CA GLY A 298 0.65 10.51 -19.47
C GLY A 298 0.05 11.30 -18.31
N GLN A 299 0.57 11.12 -17.09
CA GLN A 299 0.07 11.82 -15.90
C GLN A 299 0.29 13.33 -15.94
N THR A 300 1.37 13.83 -16.55
CA THR A 300 1.59 15.28 -16.69
C THR A 300 0.44 15.97 -17.43
N ILE A 301 -0.08 15.34 -18.48
CA ILE A 301 -1.21 15.87 -19.26
C ILE A 301 -2.48 15.93 -18.40
N TYR A 302 -2.76 14.87 -17.63
CA TYR A 302 -3.89 14.88 -16.70
C TYR A 302 -3.71 15.95 -15.61
N ILE A 303 -2.53 16.08 -15.04
CA ILE A 303 -2.27 17.06 -13.98
C ILE A 303 -2.53 18.49 -14.43
N GLU A 304 -2.29 18.82 -15.70
CA GLU A 304 -2.64 20.14 -16.24
C GLU A 304 -4.14 20.39 -16.22
N GLY A 305 -4.97 19.45 -16.67
CA GLY A 305 -6.41 19.64 -16.59
C GLY A 305 -6.95 19.66 -15.16
N LEU A 306 -6.30 18.99 -14.19
CA LEU A 306 -6.64 19.19 -12.78
C LEU A 306 -6.34 20.63 -12.32
N ARG A 307 -5.24 21.24 -12.78
CA ARG A 307 -4.98 22.67 -12.52
C ARG A 307 -6.07 23.55 -13.09
N GLU A 308 -6.54 23.26 -14.30
CA GLU A 308 -7.62 24.03 -14.93
C GLU A 308 -8.95 23.91 -14.17
N VAL A 309 -9.33 22.70 -13.73
CA VAL A 309 -10.50 22.54 -12.84
C VAL A 309 -10.32 23.33 -11.54
N ARG A 310 -9.11 23.31 -10.95
CA ARG A 310 -8.84 24.07 -9.72
C ARG A 310 -8.90 25.58 -9.96
N ASN A 311 -8.38 26.07 -11.09
CA ASN A 311 -8.47 27.47 -11.48
C ASN A 311 -9.93 27.90 -11.67
N TYR A 312 -10.74 27.08 -12.35
CA TYR A 312 -12.17 27.32 -12.47
C TYR A 312 -12.86 27.51 -11.11
N CYS A 313 -12.52 26.67 -10.12
CA CYS A 313 -13.05 26.82 -8.77
C CYS A 313 -12.59 28.16 -8.15
N MET A 314 -11.30 28.48 -8.24
CA MET A 314 -10.72 29.70 -7.66
C MET A 314 -11.25 30.99 -8.31
N ASP A 315 -11.61 30.94 -9.59
CA ASP A 315 -12.21 32.07 -10.31
C ASP A 315 -13.65 32.35 -9.86
N ASN A 316 -14.28 31.44 -9.10
CA ASN A 316 -15.62 31.57 -8.50
C ASN A 316 -15.54 31.44 -6.97
N PRO A 317 -14.84 32.34 -6.26
CA PRO A 317 -14.52 32.18 -4.83
C PRO A 317 -15.74 32.17 -3.89
N GLU A 318 -16.88 32.67 -4.34
CA GLU A 318 -18.16 32.67 -3.63
C GLU A 318 -18.85 31.31 -3.61
N LYS A 319 -18.48 30.39 -4.50
CA LYS A 319 -19.09 29.07 -4.66
C LYS A 319 -18.31 28.01 -3.87
N HIS A 320 -19.02 27.09 -3.23
CA HIS A 320 -18.41 25.96 -2.51
C HIS A 320 -18.44 24.70 -3.37
N PHE A 321 -17.29 24.33 -3.93
CA PHE A 321 -17.21 23.17 -4.82
C PHE A 321 -16.94 21.86 -4.09
N LEU A 322 -17.59 20.80 -4.58
CA LEU A 322 -17.39 19.40 -4.21
C LEU A 322 -16.94 18.61 -5.44
N LEU A 323 -15.69 18.16 -5.44
CA LEU A 323 -15.11 17.38 -6.52
C LEU A 323 -15.42 15.90 -6.32
N ASP A 324 -16.11 15.28 -7.26
CA ASP A 324 -16.47 13.87 -7.16
C ASP A 324 -15.24 12.95 -7.11
N ASN A 325 -15.06 12.20 -6.02
CA ASN A 325 -13.87 11.37 -5.85
C ASN A 325 -13.67 10.34 -6.98
N THR A 326 -14.75 9.83 -7.57
CA THR A 326 -14.67 8.88 -8.70
C THR A 326 -14.21 9.59 -9.98
N SER A 327 -14.85 10.71 -10.32
CA SER A 327 -14.54 11.58 -11.45
C SER A 327 -13.12 12.13 -11.42
N PHE A 328 -12.51 12.24 -10.24
CA PHE A 328 -11.15 12.75 -10.10
C PHE A 328 -10.12 11.67 -9.72
N SER A 329 -10.51 10.39 -9.68
CA SER A 329 -9.65 9.28 -9.23
C SER A 329 -8.46 8.98 -10.17
N PHE A 330 -8.51 9.43 -11.42
CA PHE A 330 -7.45 9.20 -12.41
C PHE A 330 -6.30 10.20 -12.31
N TYR A 331 -6.48 11.31 -11.59
CA TYR A 331 -5.41 12.28 -11.34
C TYR A 331 -4.48 11.77 -10.23
N LYS A 332 -3.23 11.41 -10.59
CA LYS A 332 -2.25 10.86 -9.65
C LYS A 332 -1.06 11.79 -9.50
N GLY A 333 -1.29 12.91 -8.81
CA GLY A 333 -0.26 13.90 -8.52
C GLY A 333 0.69 13.50 -7.39
N SER A 334 1.86 14.12 -7.35
CA SER A 334 2.79 14.00 -6.22
C SER A 334 2.16 14.61 -4.97
N VAL A 335 2.20 13.92 -3.82
CA VAL A 335 1.74 14.49 -2.53
C VAL A 335 2.53 15.73 -2.12
N LEU A 336 3.72 15.94 -2.71
CA LEU A 336 4.56 17.11 -2.50
C LEU A 336 4.26 18.25 -3.49
N GLU A 337 3.29 18.09 -4.39
CA GLU A 337 2.86 19.15 -5.28
C GLU A 337 2.17 20.25 -4.47
N THR A 338 2.68 21.46 -4.50
CA THR A 338 2.18 22.53 -3.62
C THR A 338 1.30 23.52 -4.36
N GLU A 339 1.28 23.50 -5.69
CA GLU A 339 0.45 24.43 -6.46
C GLU A 339 -1.01 23.96 -6.56
N ILE A 340 -1.21 22.66 -6.73
CA ILE A 340 -2.54 22.04 -6.93
C ILE A 340 -3.27 21.82 -5.60
N TYR A 341 -2.53 21.50 -4.54
CA TYR A 341 -3.10 21.17 -3.22
C TYR A 341 -3.13 22.37 -2.26
N LYS A 342 -3.11 23.61 -2.79
CA LYS A 342 -3.36 24.81 -1.97
C LYS A 342 -4.77 24.77 -1.38
N PRO A 343 -4.99 25.41 -0.22
CA PRO A 343 -6.35 25.65 0.27
C PRO A 343 -7.17 26.34 -0.82
N THR A 344 -8.27 25.72 -1.24
CA THR A 344 -9.17 26.20 -2.29
C THR A 344 -10.62 26.06 -1.84
N ASN A 345 -11.53 26.76 -2.49
CA ASN A 345 -12.98 26.58 -2.38
C ASN A 345 -13.47 25.31 -3.10
N ALA A 346 -12.69 24.22 -3.01
CA ALA A 346 -13.03 22.94 -3.61
C ALA A 346 -12.48 21.78 -2.77
N ILE A 347 -13.38 20.92 -2.28
CA ILE A 347 -13.02 19.74 -1.49
C ILE A 347 -13.51 18.47 -2.20
N TYR A 348 -12.89 17.31 -1.95
CA TYR A 348 -13.38 16.06 -2.55
C TYR A 348 -14.61 15.53 -1.81
N THR A 349 -15.53 14.88 -2.54
CA THR A 349 -16.75 14.23 -1.99
C THR A 349 -16.47 13.01 -1.11
N GLY A 350 -15.21 12.76 -0.76
CA GLY A 350 -14.81 11.75 0.21
C GLY A 350 -13.41 11.22 -0.02
N GLY A 351 -13.09 10.16 0.70
CA GLY A 351 -11.82 9.47 0.65
C GLY A 351 -11.66 8.49 1.82
N TRP A 352 -10.54 7.77 1.87
CA TRP A 352 -10.29 6.80 2.95
C TRP A 352 -10.28 7.43 4.36
N ASN A 353 -10.17 8.74 4.48
CA ASN A 353 -10.26 9.49 5.73
C ASN A 353 -11.56 10.28 5.89
N GLY A 354 -12.50 10.24 4.92
CA GLY A 354 -13.73 11.07 4.93
C GLY A 354 -14.62 10.93 6.17
N ASN A 355 -14.54 9.78 6.85
CA ASN A 355 -15.27 9.52 8.09
C ASN A 355 -14.46 9.79 9.37
N SER A 356 -13.25 10.35 9.28
CA SER A 356 -12.46 10.73 10.46
C SER A 356 -13.08 11.94 11.17
N PRO A 357 -12.87 12.09 12.50
CA PRO A 357 -13.42 13.23 13.25
C PRO A 357 -13.06 14.58 12.63
N VAL A 358 -11.78 14.75 12.26
CA VAL A 358 -11.27 15.98 11.64
C VAL A 358 -11.94 16.27 10.29
N ASN A 359 -12.12 15.26 9.44
CA ASN A 359 -12.79 15.48 8.15
C ASN A 359 -14.29 15.75 8.31
N ARG A 360 -14.95 15.12 9.28
CA ARG A 360 -16.37 15.40 9.58
C ARG A 360 -16.56 16.84 10.03
N GLU A 361 -15.71 17.32 10.93
CA GLU A 361 -15.72 18.70 11.39
C GLU A 361 -15.42 19.68 10.24
N TYR A 362 -14.36 19.40 9.46
CA TYR A 362 -14.00 20.21 8.31
C TYR A 362 -15.12 20.30 7.27
N SER A 363 -15.71 19.16 6.86
CA SER A 363 -16.82 19.14 5.91
C SER A 363 -18.05 19.87 6.43
N ARG A 364 -18.37 19.75 7.72
CA ARG A 364 -19.48 20.49 8.35
C ARG A 364 -19.24 22.00 8.34
N ASN A 365 -18.02 22.42 8.64
CA ASN A 365 -17.64 23.84 8.64
C ASN A 365 -17.62 24.41 7.21
N TYR A 366 -17.24 23.60 6.23
CA TYR A 366 -17.13 24.01 4.83
C TYR A 366 -18.49 24.06 4.11
N CYS A 367 -19.34 23.02 4.24
CA CYS A 367 -20.63 22.95 3.55
C CYS A 367 -21.80 23.56 4.35
N GLY A 368 -21.57 23.92 5.62
CA GLY A 368 -22.64 24.22 6.56
C GLY A 368 -23.45 22.98 6.97
N ALA A 369 -24.34 23.15 7.95
CA ALA A 369 -25.15 22.04 8.47
C ALA A 369 -26.17 21.50 7.43
N ASP A 370 -26.69 22.39 6.58
CA ASP A 370 -27.76 22.10 5.63
C ASP A 370 -27.27 21.75 4.22
N TRP A 371 -25.95 21.76 3.98
CA TRP A 371 -25.36 21.51 2.64
C TRP A 371 -25.98 22.40 1.53
N LYS A 372 -26.31 23.65 1.87
CA LYS A 372 -26.94 24.59 0.93
C LYS A 372 -25.90 25.25 0.04
N ASP A 373 -26.29 25.50 -1.21
CA ASP A 373 -25.53 26.28 -2.19
C ASP A 373 -24.17 25.63 -2.46
N ILE A 374 -24.20 24.30 -2.62
CA ILE A 374 -23.04 23.47 -2.96
C ILE A 374 -23.02 23.20 -4.46
N TYR A 375 -21.80 23.14 -5.01
CA TYR A 375 -21.57 22.92 -6.43
C TYR A 375 -20.78 21.63 -6.63
N VAL A 376 -21.42 20.59 -7.15
CA VAL A 376 -20.80 19.28 -7.34
C VAL A 376 -20.25 19.17 -8.76
N ILE A 377 -18.95 18.92 -8.89
CA ILE A 377 -18.29 18.72 -10.18
C ILE A 377 -18.15 17.23 -10.45
N VAL A 378 -18.75 16.76 -11.54
CA VAL A 378 -18.67 15.37 -12.02
C VAL A 378 -18.08 15.32 -13.43
N TYR A 379 -17.42 14.21 -13.76
CA TYR A 379 -16.89 13.97 -15.10
C TYR A 379 -18.04 13.78 -16.09
N ASP A 380 -17.94 14.45 -17.23
CA ASP A 380 -18.89 14.37 -18.32
C ASP A 380 -18.51 13.24 -19.26
N ASP A 381 -19.28 12.16 -19.21
CA ASP A 381 -19.08 10.98 -20.06
C ASP A 381 -19.73 11.10 -21.45
N GLY A 382 -20.31 12.28 -21.77
CA GLY A 382 -20.98 12.55 -23.03
C GLY A 382 -22.43 12.06 -23.09
N ASN A 383 -22.95 11.45 -22.03
CA ASN A 383 -24.36 11.06 -21.97
C ASN A 383 -25.28 12.30 -21.89
N PRO A 384 -26.57 12.16 -22.27
CA PRO A 384 -27.58 13.19 -22.10
C PRO A 384 -27.65 13.71 -20.65
N ILE A 385 -28.01 14.98 -20.49
CA ILE A 385 -27.97 15.66 -19.19
C ILE A 385 -28.91 15.04 -18.14
N ASP A 386 -30.06 14.53 -18.60
CA ASP A 386 -31.03 13.79 -17.80
C ASP A 386 -30.46 12.47 -17.28
N VAL A 387 -29.63 11.80 -18.07
CA VAL A 387 -28.90 10.60 -17.63
C VAL A 387 -27.82 10.97 -16.63
N GLN A 388 -27.06 12.04 -16.88
CA GLN A 388 -26.01 12.49 -15.95
C GLN A 388 -26.58 13.01 -14.62
N ALA A 389 -27.80 13.53 -14.60
CA ALA A 389 -28.51 13.88 -13.37
C ALA A 389 -28.77 12.66 -12.47
N THR A 390 -28.78 11.45 -13.04
CA THR A 390 -28.92 10.18 -12.29
C THR A 390 -27.59 9.59 -11.81
N TYR A 391 -26.45 10.23 -12.13
CA TYR A 391 -25.14 9.81 -11.67
C TYR A 391 -25.12 9.73 -10.14
N ILE A 392 -24.49 8.68 -9.59
CA ILE A 392 -24.63 8.33 -8.17
C ILE A 392 -24.29 9.48 -7.22
N THR A 393 -23.24 10.25 -7.52
CA THR A 393 -22.85 11.40 -6.70
C THR A 393 -23.91 12.51 -6.74
N VAL A 394 -24.51 12.75 -7.91
CA VAL A 394 -25.58 13.75 -8.08
C VAL A 394 -26.82 13.31 -7.32
N ARG A 395 -27.27 12.06 -7.52
CA ARG A 395 -28.42 11.47 -6.83
C ARG A 395 -28.27 11.50 -5.31
N TYR A 396 -27.06 11.19 -4.82
CA TYR A 396 -26.72 11.27 -3.40
C TYR A 396 -26.91 12.67 -2.83
N PHE A 397 -26.44 13.71 -3.52
CA PHE A 397 -26.63 15.09 -3.05
C PHE A 397 -28.06 15.58 -3.22
N SER A 398 -28.81 15.11 -4.22
CA SER A 398 -30.25 15.41 -4.33
C SER A 398 -31.01 14.90 -3.11
N GLU A 399 -30.79 13.64 -2.72
CA GLU A 399 -31.42 13.05 -1.53
C GLU A 399 -30.96 13.73 -0.24
N LYS A 400 -29.65 14.01 -0.12
CA LYS A 400 -29.07 14.61 1.09
C LYS A 400 -29.53 16.05 1.32
N THR A 401 -29.66 16.84 0.26
CA THR A 401 -30.09 18.25 0.34
C THR A 401 -31.60 18.40 0.27
N GLY A 402 -32.32 17.39 -0.23
CA GLY A 402 -33.75 17.45 -0.52
C GLY A 402 -34.09 18.37 -1.69
N ARG A 403 -33.14 18.60 -2.60
CA ARG A 403 -33.26 19.53 -3.73
C ARG A 403 -32.89 18.84 -5.04
N ASP A 404 -33.52 19.24 -6.14
CA ASP A 404 -33.19 18.72 -7.46
C ASP A 404 -31.90 19.36 -7.98
N ALA A 405 -31.06 18.56 -8.63
CA ALA A 405 -29.81 19.03 -9.22
C ALA A 405 -30.11 19.97 -10.40
N VAL A 406 -29.59 21.20 -10.33
CA VAL A 406 -29.69 22.19 -11.41
C VAL A 406 -28.36 22.26 -12.14
N LEU A 407 -28.40 22.18 -13.48
CA LEU A 407 -27.20 22.39 -14.29
C LEU A 407 -26.77 23.85 -14.18
N GLU A 408 -25.60 24.08 -13.60
CA GLU A 408 -25.00 25.41 -13.47
C GLU A 408 -24.08 25.70 -14.67
N ASP A 409 -23.18 24.77 -14.98
CA ASP A 409 -22.16 24.98 -16.00
C ASP A 409 -21.64 23.64 -16.57
N ARG A 410 -21.00 23.71 -17.74
CA ARG A 410 -20.30 22.62 -18.40
C ARG A 410 -19.05 23.15 -19.08
N PHE A 411 -17.88 22.64 -18.69
CA PHE A 411 -16.60 23.10 -19.21
C PHE A 411 -15.66 21.95 -19.55
N SER A 412 -14.68 22.23 -20.40
CA SER A 412 -13.66 21.26 -20.83
C SER A 412 -12.26 21.76 -20.46
N VAL A 413 -11.34 20.83 -20.25
CA VAL A 413 -9.94 21.10 -19.93
C VAL A 413 -9.00 20.64 -21.05
N SER A 414 -7.77 21.13 -21.05
CA SER A 414 -6.78 20.94 -22.13
C SER A 414 -6.46 19.49 -22.48
N HIS A 415 -6.63 18.55 -21.54
CA HIS A 415 -6.43 17.11 -21.80
C HIS A 415 -7.62 16.42 -22.47
N GLY A 416 -8.69 17.16 -22.79
CA GLY A 416 -9.89 16.68 -23.47
C GLY A 416 -10.98 16.15 -22.53
N GLY A 417 -10.77 16.19 -21.21
CA GLY A 417 -11.83 15.91 -20.25
C GLY A 417 -12.87 17.03 -20.19
N SER A 418 -14.12 16.65 -20.04
CA SER A 418 -15.23 17.57 -19.80
C SER A 418 -15.83 17.32 -18.42
N TYR A 419 -16.38 18.37 -17.81
CA TYR A 419 -16.98 18.33 -16.48
C TYR A 419 -18.31 19.06 -16.49
N ILE A 420 -19.24 18.55 -15.68
CA ILE A 420 -20.52 19.18 -15.39
C ILE A 420 -20.51 19.68 -13.95
N VAL A 421 -21.02 20.90 -13.78
CA VAL A 421 -21.23 21.53 -12.47
C VAL A 421 -22.71 21.50 -12.16
N TRP A 422 -23.05 20.79 -11.09
CA TRP A 422 -24.41 20.69 -10.55
C TRP A 422 -24.56 21.55 -9.31
N HIS A 423 -25.64 22.32 -9.23
CA HIS A 423 -25.99 23.15 -8.08
C HIS A 423 -27.15 22.51 -7.30
N PHE A 424 -27.03 22.53 -5.98
CA PHE A 424 -28.03 22.03 -5.03
C PHE A 424 -28.41 23.10 -4.01
#